data_AF-A0A931SXB6-F1
#
_entry.id   AF-A0A931SXB6-F1
#
_cell.length_a   1.000
_cell.length_b   1.000
_cell.length_c   1.000
_cell.angle_alpha   90.00
_cell.angle_beta   90.00
_cell.angle_gamma   90.00
#
_symmetry.space_group_name_H-M   'P 1'
#
loop_
_entity.id
_entity.type
_entity.pdbx_description
1 polymer ?
#
loop_
_entity_poly.entity_id
_entity_poly.type
_entity_poly.pdbx_seq_one_letter_code
_entity_poly.pdbx_strand_id
1 'polypeptide(L)'
;MIVVLDNLRSVYNVASIFRTADGAGCAKIICYGTTPTPFDPFGRPRSAFAKVALGAERNVAWEYHPQTFRVLERLRKNGVQILALEQSAEAVSYRAVHITQKQWTRTALVLGGEVRGISSAVK
;
A
#
# COMPACT_ATOMS: atom_id res chain seq x y z
N MET A 1 1.76 9.68 5.14
CA MET A 1 0.81 8.80 4.43
C MET A 1 1.18 7.36 4.68
N ILE A 2 0.19 6.48 4.77
CA ILE A 2 0.34 5.01 4.79
C ILE A 2 -0.11 4.50 3.42
N VAL A 3 0.62 3.53 2.85
CA VAL A 3 0.22 2.88 1.59
C VAL A 3 -0.23 1.47 1.93
N VAL A 4 -1.40 1.04 1.45
CA VAL A 4 -1.94 -0.30 1.68
C VAL A 4 -2.06 -1.02 0.34
N LEU A 5 -1.47 -2.22 0.24
CA LEU A 5 -1.32 -2.94 -1.01
C LEU A 5 -2.23 -4.16 -1.06
N ASP A 6 -3.27 -4.04 -1.89
CA ASP A 6 -4.47 -4.86 -1.92
C ASP A 6 -4.45 -6.07 -2.85
N ASN A 7 -3.89 -7.20 -2.40
CA ASN A 7 -3.75 -8.44 -3.18
C ASN A 7 -3.02 -8.21 -4.51
N LEU A 8 -2.03 -7.31 -4.50
CA LEU A 8 -1.12 -7.18 -5.64
C LEU A 8 -0.37 -8.50 -5.83
N ARG A 9 -0.03 -8.84 -7.06
CA ARG A 9 0.64 -10.12 -7.35
C ARG A 9 2.03 -9.95 -7.91
N SER A 10 2.27 -8.85 -8.62
CA SER A 10 3.56 -8.59 -9.24
C SER A 10 4.59 -8.11 -8.22
N VAL A 11 5.68 -8.87 -8.05
CA VAL A 11 6.86 -8.47 -7.27
C VAL A 11 7.42 -7.14 -7.78
N TYR A 12 7.44 -6.94 -9.11
CA TYR A 12 7.96 -5.74 -9.74
C TYR A 12 7.08 -4.51 -9.43
N ASN A 13 5.76 -4.67 -9.44
CA ASN A 13 4.84 -3.58 -9.13
C ASN A 13 4.97 -3.19 -7.66
N VAL A 14 4.97 -4.17 -6.75
CA VAL A 14 5.14 -3.89 -5.32
C VAL A 14 6.48 -3.22 -5.05
N ALA A 15 7.58 -3.73 -5.61
CA ALA A 15 8.90 -3.11 -5.42
C ALA A 15 8.98 -1.68 -5.99
N SER A 16 8.31 -1.42 -7.12
CA SER A 16 8.21 -0.07 -7.68
C SER A 16 7.41 0.86 -6.77
N ILE A 17 6.31 0.39 -6.18
CA ILE A 17 5.53 1.14 -5.20
C ILE A 17 6.36 1.44 -3.95
N PHE A 18 7.18 0.50 -3.49
CA PHE A 18 8.14 0.74 -2.39
C PHE A 18 9.08 1.90 -2.72
N ARG A 19 9.70 1.86 -3.91
CA ARG A 19 10.60 2.94 -4.36
C ARG A 19 9.90 4.28 -4.46
N THR A 20 8.67 4.32 -4.99
CA THR A 20 7.88 5.54 -5.06
C THR A 20 7.50 6.06 -3.68
N ALA A 21 7.13 5.16 -2.75
CA ALA A 21 6.77 5.52 -1.39
C ALA A 21 7.96 6.11 -0.61
N ASP A 22 9.17 5.59 -0.83
CA ASP A 22 10.41 6.15 -0.26
C ASP A 22 10.63 7.59 -0.75
N GLY A 23 10.61 7.80 -2.07
CA GLY A 23 10.78 9.13 -2.67
C GLY A 23 9.66 10.13 -2.31
N ALA A 24 8.44 9.64 -2.04
CA ALA A 24 7.31 10.47 -1.64
C ALA A 24 7.24 10.76 -0.14
N GLY A 25 8.13 10.20 0.68
CA GLY A 25 8.08 10.37 2.14
C GLY A 25 6.86 9.71 2.79
N CYS A 26 6.44 8.56 2.27
CA CYS A 26 5.41 7.74 2.92
C CYS A 26 5.97 7.13 4.21
N ALA A 27 5.16 7.14 5.27
CA ALA A 27 5.60 6.71 6.60
C ALA A 27 5.65 5.17 6.72
N LYS A 28 4.74 4.48 6.04
CA LYS A 28 4.63 3.02 6.12
C LYS A 28 3.96 2.42 4.89
N ILE A 29 4.35 1.21 4.52
CA ILE A 29 3.65 0.35 3.56
C ILE A 29 3.06 -0.86 4.30
N ILE A 30 1.82 -1.21 3.99
CA ILE A 30 1.15 -2.39 4.53
C ILE A 30 0.84 -3.32 3.37
N CYS A 31 1.53 -4.45 3.31
CA CYS A 31 1.26 -5.53 2.36
C CYS A 31 0.26 -6.49 2.98
N TYR A 32 -0.65 -7.04 2.18
CA TYR A 32 -1.50 -8.09 2.71
C TYR A 32 -1.86 -9.16 1.66
N GLY A 33 -2.32 -10.31 2.14
CA GLY A 33 -2.92 -11.34 1.30
C GLY A 33 -1.87 -11.95 0.38
N THR A 34 -2.11 -11.92 -0.93
CA THR A 34 -1.14 -12.42 -1.91
C THR A 34 -0.03 -11.43 -2.25
N THR A 35 -0.03 -10.21 -1.68
CA THR A 35 0.97 -9.17 -1.95
C THR A 35 2.38 -9.67 -1.61
N PRO A 36 3.29 -9.79 -2.61
CA PRO A 36 4.65 -10.20 -2.34
C PRO A 36 5.37 -9.17 -1.45
N THR A 37 6.22 -9.66 -0.56
CA THR A 37 7.06 -8.83 0.30
C THR A 37 8.51 -8.88 -0.18
N PRO A 38 9.42 -8.08 0.41
CA PRO A 38 10.86 -8.15 0.10
C PRO A 38 11.49 -9.53 0.31
N PHE A 39 10.85 -10.41 1.09
CA PHE A 39 11.33 -11.74 1.42
C PHE A 39 10.43 -12.82 0.81
N ASP A 40 11.00 -13.99 0.52
CA ASP A 40 10.26 -15.18 0.13
C ASP A 40 9.67 -15.90 1.35
N PRO A 41 8.82 -16.94 1.17
CA PRO A 41 8.25 -17.70 2.29
C PRO A 41 9.28 -18.38 3.20
N PHE A 42 10.54 -18.51 2.75
CA PHE A 42 11.64 -19.08 3.52
C PHE A 42 12.51 -18.00 4.18
N GLY A 43 12.09 -16.73 4.13
CA GLY A 43 12.80 -15.60 4.72
C GLY A 43 14.00 -15.11 3.90
N ARG A 44 14.14 -15.54 2.64
CA ARG A 44 15.28 -15.13 1.79
C ARG A 44 14.94 -13.84 1.05
N PRO A 45 15.88 -12.88 0.93
CA PRO A 45 15.66 -11.68 0.14
C PRO A 45 15.35 -12.01 -1.33
N ARG A 46 14.33 -11.36 -1.89
CA ARG A 46 14.01 -11.48 -3.32
C ARG A 46 14.90 -10.55 -4.13
N SER A 47 15.83 -11.10 -4.90
CA SER A 47 16.74 -10.31 -5.76
C SER A 47 15.99 -9.40 -6.74
N ALA A 48 14.91 -9.89 -7.35
CA ALA A 48 14.06 -9.10 -8.23
C ALA A 48 13.39 -7.90 -7.51
N PHE A 49 12.99 -8.08 -6.25
CA PHE A 49 12.43 -6.99 -5.45
C PHE A 49 13.49 -5.94 -5.17
N ALA A 50 14.63 -6.35 -4.61
CA ALA A 50 15.72 -5.44 -4.26
C ALA A 50 16.26 -4.65 -5.47
N LYS A 51 16.35 -5.29 -6.64
CA LYS A 51 16.78 -4.66 -7.90
C LYS A 51 15.87 -3.49 -8.32
N VAL A 52 14.58 -3.54 -7.98
CA VAL A 52 13.59 -2.54 -8.39
C VAL A 52 13.36 -1.50 -7.30
N ALA A 53 13.27 -1.96 -6.04
CA ALA A 53 13.06 -1.11 -4.88
C ALA A 53 14.28 -0.23 -4.55
N LEU A 54 15.49 -0.65 -4.97
CA LEU A 54 16.75 0.07 -4.78
C LEU A 54 17.03 0.44 -3.30
N GLY A 55 16.69 -0.45 -2.37
CA GLY A 55 16.90 -0.25 -0.95
C GLY A 55 15.72 0.39 -0.21
N ALA A 56 14.66 0.80 -0.91
CA ALA A 56 13.45 1.33 -0.30
C ALA A 56 12.82 0.37 0.72
N GLU A 57 12.99 -0.95 0.55
CA GLU A 57 12.57 -1.98 1.49
C GLU A 57 13.25 -1.93 2.86
N ARG A 58 14.36 -1.18 2.97
CA ARG A 58 15.10 -0.91 4.20
C ARG A 58 14.81 0.48 4.78
N ASN A 59 14.40 1.43 3.93
CA ASN A 59 14.18 2.83 4.32
C ASN A 59 12.73 3.09 4.76
N VAL A 60 11.77 2.48 4.06
CA VAL A 60 10.34 2.65 4.34
C VAL A 60 9.90 1.54 5.30
N ALA A 61 9.33 1.92 6.44
CA ALA A 61 8.74 0.95 7.34
C ALA A 61 7.65 0.15 6.62
N TRP A 62 7.63 -1.17 6.77
CA TRP A 62 6.57 -1.97 6.19
C TRP A 62 6.17 -3.14 7.09
N GLU A 63 4.93 -3.60 6.92
CA GLU A 63 4.40 -4.76 7.63
C GLU A 63 3.56 -5.61 6.68
N TYR A 64 3.50 -6.91 6.96
CA TYR A 64 2.65 -7.84 6.25
C TYR A 64 1.54 -8.36 7.16
N HIS A 65 0.31 -8.44 6.64
CA HIS A 65 -0.81 -9.08 7.32
C HIS A 65 -1.51 -10.08 6.40
N PRO A 66 -1.96 -11.24 6.91
CA PRO A 66 -2.71 -12.19 6.09
C PRO A 66 -4.13 -11.70 5.76
N GLN A 67 -4.70 -10.77 6.55
CA GLN A 67 -6.10 -10.33 6.43
C GLN A 67 -6.21 -8.80 6.45
N THR A 68 -6.80 -8.20 5.41
CA THR A 68 -6.91 -6.74 5.22
C THR A 68 -7.82 -6.02 6.21
N PHE A 69 -8.99 -6.60 6.50
CA PHE A 69 -10.07 -5.88 7.18
C PHE A 69 -9.66 -5.38 8.58
N ARG A 70 -8.88 -6.18 9.32
CA ARG A 70 -8.41 -5.84 10.67
C ARG A 70 -7.51 -4.61 10.68
N VAL A 71 -6.69 -4.44 9.65
CA VAL A 71 -5.81 -3.28 9.52
C VAL A 71 -6.63 -2.02 9.25
N LEU A 72 -7.57 -2.09 8.31
CA LEU A 72 -8.40 -0.92 7.96
C LEU A 72 -9.29 -0.50 9.12
N GLU A 73 -9.88 -1.44 9.87
CA GLU A 73 -10.61 -1.12 11.10
C GLU A 73 -9.73 -0.40 12.11
N ARG A 74 -8.50 -0.89 12.34
CA ARG A 74 -7.53 -0.27 13.25
C ARG A 74 -7.18 1.15 12.80
N LEU A 75 -6.93 1.34 11.49
CA LEU A 75 -6.63 2.66 10.92
C LEU A 75 -7.82 3.62 11.12
N ARG A 76 -9.04 3.18 10.80
CA ARG A 76 -10.26 3.97 11.03
C ARG A 76 -10.45 4.36 12.50
N LYS A 77 -10.28 3.40 13.43
CA LYS A 77 -10.34 3.67 14.89
C LYS A 77 -9.32 4.69 15.36
N ASN A 78 -8.15 4.74 14.71
CA ASN A 78 -7.10 5.72 14.99
C ASN A 78 -7.31 7.08 14.27
N GLY A 79 -8.46 7.28 13.63
CA GLY A 79 -8.79 8.53 12.92
C GLY A 79 -7.98 8.72 11.63
N VAL A 80 -7.50 7.63 11.02
CA VAL A 80 -6.82 7.67 9.72
C VAL A 80 -7.87 7.68 8.61
N GLN A 81 -7.80 8.69 7.73
CA GLN A 81 -8.61 8.78 6.53
C GLN A 81 -8.19 7.68 5.55
N ILE A 82 -9.14 6.88 5.06
CA ILE A 82 -8.88 5.84 4.07
C ILE A 82 -9.31 6.36 2.69
N LEU A 83 -8.39 6.34 1.73
CA LEU A 83 -8.64 6.67 0.34
C LEU A 83 -8.39 5.42 -0.51
N ALA A 84 -9.40 4.97 -1.24
CA ALA A 84 -9.29 3.88 -2.20
C ALA A 84 -8.90 4.44 -3.58
N LEU A 85 -7.79 3.96 -4.13
CA LEU A 85 -7.40 4.26 -5.51
C LEU A 85 -8.01 3.20 -6.43
N GLU A 86 -9.22 3.47 -6.93
CA GLU A 86 -10.01 2.53 -7.72
C GLU A 86 -10.92 3.26 -8.71
N GLN A 87 -11.25 2.57 -9.81
CA GLN A 87 -12.31 2.99 -10.72
C GLN A 87 -13.67 2.55 -10.15
N SER A 88 -14.49 3.53 -9.79
CA SER A 88 -15.86 3.33 -9.30
C SER A 88 -16.77 4.41 -9.87
N ALA A 89 -18.06 4.11 -10.00
CA ALA A 89 -19.08 5.11 -10.37
C ALA A 89 -19.16 6.25 -9.33
N GLU A 90 -18.77 5.98 -8.08
CA GLU A 90 -18.73 6.94 -6.98
C GLU A 90 -17.34 7.58 -6.80
N ALA A 91 -16.38 7.25 -7.66
CA ALA A 91 -15.02 7.75 -7.52
C ALA A 91 -14.93 9.25 -7.80
N VAL A 92 -14.22 9.95 -6.93
CA VAL A 92 -13.83 11.35 -7.16
C VAL A 92 -12.50 11.39 -7.92
N SER A 93 -12.36 12.32 -8.87
CA SER A 93 -11.11 12.54 -9.58
C SER A 93 -9.99 12.89 -8.61
N TYR A 94 -8.83 12.23 -8.73
CA TYR A 94 -7.67 12.52 -7.87
C TYR A 94 -7.21 13.99 -7.96
N ARG A 95 -7.53 14.69 -9.05
CA ARG A 95 -7.22 16.12 -9.24
C ARG A 95 -8.05 17.05 -8.36
N ALA A 96 -9.22 16.59 -7.89
CA ALA A 96 -10.06 17.34 -6.97
C ALA A 96 -9.72 17.05 -5.49
N VAL A 97 -8.89 16.02 -5.22
CA VAL A 97 -8.50 15.63 -3.87
C VAL A 97 -7.37 16.52 -3.37
N HIS A 98 -7.65 17.30 -2.33
CA HIS A 98 -6.67 18.15 -1.67
C HIS A 98 -6.34 17.59 -0.29
N ILE A 99 -5.06 17.25 -0.07
CA ILE A 99 -4.57 16.69 1.19
C ILE A 99 -3.60 17.71 1.80
N THR A 100 -3.97 18.29 2.94
CA THR A 100 -3.06 19.13 3.73
C THR A 100 -1.93 18.30 4.33
N GLN A 101 -0.82 18.92 4.74
CA GLN A 101 0.27 18.20 5.43
C GLN A 101 -0.21 17.46 6.70
N LYS A 102 -1.14 18.06 7.46
CA LYS A 102 -1.73 17.42 8.64
C LYS A 102 -2.53 16.17 8.24
N GLN A 103 -3.30 16.23 7.15
CA GLN A 103 -4.03 15.07 6.63
C GLN A 103 -3.07 14.02 6.08
N TRP A 104 -2.01 14.40 5.39
CA TRP A 104 -1.02 13.47 4.81
C TRP A 104 -0.53 12.44 5.83
N THR A 105 -0.20 12.88 7.05
CA THR A 105 0.26 11.99 8.13
C THR A 105 -0.82 11.07 8.68
N ARG A 106 -2.09 11.38 8.43
CA ARG A 106 -3.29 10.66 8.88
C ARG A 106 -4.12 10.13 7.70
N THR A 107 -3.50 9.87 6.55
CA THR A 107 -4.17 9.29 5.39
C THR A 107 -3.52 7.96 5.03
N ALA A 108 -4.36 6.97 4.72
CA ALA A 108 -3.97 5.71 4.09
C ALA A 108 -4.51 5.65 2.66
N LEU A 109 -3.63 5.41 1.68
CA LEU A 109 -3.99 5.17 0.28
C LEU A 109 -3.99 3.67 0.03
N VAL A 110 -5.13 3.11 -0.39
CA VAL A 110 -5.30 1.68 -0.68
C VAL A 110 -5.27 1.46 -2.18
N LEU A 111 -4.44 0.53 -2.64
CA LEU A 111 -4.28 0.18 -4.05
C LEU A 111 -4.69 -1.27 -4.28
N GLY A 112 -5.56 -1.50 -5.26
CA GLY A 112 -6.07 -2.82 -5.64
C GLY A 112 -5.09 -3.72 -6.38
N GLY A 113 -5.46 -5.00 -6.51
CA GLY A 113 -4.75 -5.98 -7.32
C GLY A 113 -4.98 -5.73 -8.80
N GLU A 114 -4.04 -6.14 -9.65
CA GLU A 114 -3.95 -5.72 -11.06
C GLU A 114 -5.17 -6.11 -11.91
N VAL A 115 -5.87 -7.19 -11.53
CA VAL A 115 -6.98 -7.75 -12.31
C VAL A 115 -8.34 -7.50 -11.64
N ARG A 116 -8.40 -7.63 -10.31
CA ARG A 116 -9.67 -7.57 -9.56
C ARG A 116 -9.90 -6.23 -8.87
N GLY A 117 -8.90 -5.35 -8.91
CA GLY A 117 -8.92 -4.10 -8.17
C GLY A 117 -8.95 -4.36 -6.67
N ILE A 118 -9.54 -3.41 -5.94
CA ILE A 118 -9.72 -3.44 -4.50
C ILE A 118 -10.81 -4.45 -4.13
N SER A 119 -10.54 -5.24 -3.10
CA SER A 119 -11.46 -6.24 -2.56
C SER A 119 -12.73 -5.61 -1.98
N SER A 120 -13.88 -6.29 -2.09
CA SER A 120 -15.18 -5.77 -1.63
C SER A 120 -15.25 -5.50 -0.13
N ALA A 121 -14.32 -6.05 0.66
CA ALA A 121 -14.22 -5.75 2.10
C ALA A 121 -13.66 -4.33 2.36
N VAL A 122 -13.12 -3.69 1.33
CA VAL A 122 -12.46 -2.38 1.38
C VAL A 122 -13.24 -1.33 0.59
N LYS A 123 -13.89 -1.72 -0.52
CA LYS A 123 -14.87 -0.90 -1.26
C LYS A 123 -16.01 -0.46 -0.34
#